data_AF-A0AAQ4P274-F1
#
_entry.id   AF-A0AAQ4P274-F1
#
_cell.length_a   1.000
_cell.length_b   1.000
_cell.length_c   1.000
_cell.angle_alpha   90.00
_cell.angle_beta   90.00
_cell.angle_gamma   90.00
#
_symmetry.space_group_name_H-M   'P 1'
#
loop_
_entity.id
_entity.type
_entity.pdbx_description
1 polymer ?
#
loop_
_entity_poly.entity_id
_entity_poly.type
_entity_poly.pdbx_seq_one_letter_code
_entity_poly.pdbx_strand_id
1 'polypeptide(L)'
;MGCTLSAEERAALDRSKAIEKNLKEDGVTAAKDVKLLLLGAGESGKSTIVKQMKIIHEDGFSGDDVKQYKPVVYSNTIQSLAAIVRAMDTLGLEYGDKERKPWQVAVATRCFALLSTHSTKAHVQGRCDKRTHTCTC
;
A
#
# COMPACT_ATOMS: atom_id res chain seq x y z
N MET A 1 -33.58 46.17 12.03
CA MET A 1 -33.01 44.84 12.34
C MET A 1 -31.65 44.74 11.66
N GLY A 2 -30.59 45.19 12.34
CA GLY A 2 -29.22 45.13 11.83
C GLY A 2 -28.38 44.32 12.80
N CYS A 3 -28.21 43.03 12.52
CA CYS A 3 -27.27 42.20 13.26
C CYS A 3 -25.86 42.52 12.78
N THR A 4 -25.09 43.19 13.63
CA THR A 4 -23.64 43.32 13.51
C THR A 4 -23.03 41.95 13.79
N LEU A 5 -22.83 41.13 12.75
CA LEU A 5 -22.03 39.90 12.88
C LEU A 5 -20.61 40.29 13.31
N SER A 6 -20.07 39.58 14.30
CA SER A 6 -18.69 39.77 14.72
C SER A 6 -17.73 39.39 13.59
N ALA A 7 -16.52 39.95 13.58
CA ALA A 7 -15.51 39.65 12.56
C ALA A 7 -15.20 38.14 12.48
N GLU A 8 -15.30 37.44 13.61
CA GLU A 8 -15.08 35.99 13.71
C GLU A 8 -16.23 35.18 13.08
N GLU A 9 -17.47 35.60 13.27
CA GLU A 9 -18.64 34.96 12.64
C GLU A 9 -18.61 35.12 11.13
N ARG A 10 -18.16 36.27 10.63
CA ARG A 10 -17.99 36.51 9.18
C ARG A 10 -16.87 35.64 8.60
N ALA A 11 -15.73 35.53 9.28
CA ALA A 11 -14.65 34.63 8.88
C ALA A 11 -15.05 33.15 8.94
N ALA A 12 -15.87 32.75 9.91
CA ALA A 12 -16.44 31.40 9.98
C ALA A 12 -17.40 31.13 8.81
N LEU A 13 -18.27 32.09 8.48
CA LEU A 13 -19.21 31.98 7.37
C LEU A 13 -18.49 31.90 6.01
N ASP A 14 -17.42 32.69 5.83
CA ASP A 14 -16.60 32.66 4.61
C ASP A 14 -15.82 31.34 4.48
N ARG A 15 -15.32 30.78 5.60
CA ARG A 15 -14.75 29.42 5.62
C ARG A 15 -15.79 28.35 5.27
N SER A 16 -16.99 28.42 5.83
CA SER A 16 -18.07 27.47 5.53
C SER A 16 -18.48 27.53 4.05
N LYS A 17 -18.59 28.74 3.48
CA LYS A 17 -18.87 28.93 2.05
C LYS A 17 -17.75 28.35 1.16
N ALA A 18 -16.49 28.50 1.55
CA ALA A 18 -15.37 27.90 0.83
C ALA A 18 -15.43 26.36 0.88
N ILE A 19 -15.79 25.79 2.03
CA ILE A 19 -15.96 24.34 2.19
C ILE A 19 -17.12 23.83 1.32
N GLU A 20 -18.28 24.50 1.32
CA GLU A 20 -19.41 24.12 0.46
C GLU A 20 -19.08 24.20 -1.03
N LYS A 21 -18.32 25.22 -1.44
CA LYS A 21 -17.84 25.34 -2.82
C LYS A 21 -16.94 24.16 -3.18
N ASN A 22 -15.97 23.83 -2.34
CA ASN A 22 -15.07 22.69 -2.56
C ASN A 22 -15.85 21.37 -2.60
N LEU A 23 -16.82 21.17 -1.70
CA LEU A 23 -17.68 19.98 -1.68
C LEU A 23 -18.50 19.83 -2.97
N LYS A 24 -19.01 20.95 -3.51
CA LYS A 24 -19.75 20.94 -4.76
C LYS A 24 -18.85 20.59 -5.95
N GLU A 25 -17.64 21.14 -5.99
CA GLU A 25 -16.65 20.84 -7.03
C GLU A 25 -16.16 19.38 -6.96
N ASP A 26 -15.88 18.88 -5.75
CA ASP A 26 -15.54 17.48 -5.50
C ASP A 26 -16.71 16.55 -5.91
N GLY A 27 -17.96 16.94 -5.61
CA GLY A 27 -19.15 16.16 -5.99
C GLY A 27 -19.35 16.06 -7.50
N VAL A 28 -19.10 17.14 -8.25
CA VAL A 28 -19.17 17.11 -9.72
C VAL A 28 -18.05 16.27 -10.32
N THR A 29 -16.86 16.30 -9.72
CA THR A 29 -15.72 15.50 -10.17
C THR A 29 -15.96 14.01 -9.90
N ALA A 30 -16.39 13.66 -8.68
CA ALA A 30 -16.69 12.29 -8.29
C ALA A 30 -17.85 11.67 -9.09
N ALA A 31 -18.81 12.48 -9.56
CA ALA A 31 -19.90 12.02 -10.43
C ALA A 31 -19.43 11.64 -11.84
N LYS A 32 -18.28 12.16 -12.30
CA LYS A 32 -17.68 11.83 -13.59
C LYS A 32 -16.74 10.61 -13.50
N ASP A 33 -16.30 10.24 -12.31
CA ASP A 33 -15.37 9.12 -12.10
C ASP A 33 -16.07 7.78 -12.27
N VAL A 34 -15.55 6.95 -13.17
CA VAL A 34 -16.00 5.56 -13.37
C VAL A 34 -15.22 4.64 -12.45
N LYS A 35 -15.90 4.04 -11.48
CA LYS A 35 -15.28 3.10 -10.51
C LYS A 35 -15.36 1.67 -11.04
N LEU A 36 -14.20 1.03 -11.19
CA LEU A 36 -14.07 -0.36 -11.61
C LEU A 36 -13.62 -1.23 -10.43
N LEU A 37 -14.30 -2.36 -10.22
CA LEU A 37 -13.94 -3.34 -9.21
C LEU A 37 -13.32 -4.57 -9.87
N LEU A 38 -12.07 -4.88 -9.52
CA LEU A 38 -11.41 -6.11 -9.97
C LEU A 38 -11.64 -7.21 -8.93
N LEU A 39 -12.41 -8.23 -9.30
CA LEU A 39 -12.69 -9.41 -8.48
C LEU A 39 -11.85 -10.61 -8.95
N GLY A 40 -11.41 -11.43 -8.00
CA GLY A 40 -10.64 -12.64 -8.30
C GLY A 40 -10.02 -13.24 -7.03
N ALA A 41 -9.56 -14.49 -7.11
CA ALA A 41 -8.90 -15.19 -6.01
C ALA A 41 -7.65 -14.44 -5.49
N GLY A 42 -7.16 -14.78 -4.29
CA GLY A 42 -5.85 -14.33 -3.83
C GLY A 42 -4.79 -14.60 -4.90
N GLU A 43 -3.84 -13.68 -5.09
CA GLU A 43 -2.71 -13.85 -6.01
C GLU A 43 -3.02 -13.94 -7.52
N SER A 44 -4.28 -13.83 -7.94
CA SER A 44 -4.74 -13.82 -9.35
C SER A 44 -4.19 -12.68 -10.25
N GLY A 45 -3.27 -11.85 -9.75
CA GLY A 45 -2.65 -10.79 -10.55
C GLY A 45 -3.47 -9.49 -10.65
N LYS A 46 -4.51 -9.30 -9.83
CA LYS A 46 -5.27 -8.02 -9.77
C LYS A 46 -4.38 -6.79 -9.61
N SER A 47 -3.41 -6.87 -8.69
CA SER A 47 -2.43 -5.79 -8.48
C SER A 47 -1.52 -5.57 -9.70
N THR A 48 -1.28 -6.61 -10.50
CA THR A 48 -0.50 -6.51 -11.74
C THR A 48 -1.28 -5.77 -12.81
N ILE A 49 -2.58 -6.05 -12.96
CA ILE A 49 -3.45 -5.33 -13.90
C ILE A 49 -3.50 -3.83 -13.57
N VAL A 50 -3.67 -3.48 -12.29
CA VAL A 50 -3.66 -2.07 -11.85
C VAL A 50 -2.30 -1.40 -12.13
N LYS A 51 -1.19 -2.10 -11.88
CA LYS A 51 0.15 -1.58 -12.22
C LYS A 51 0.33 -1.37 -13.73
N GLN A 52 -0.20 -2.25 -14.57
CA GLN A 52 -0.17 -2.08 -16.02
C GLN A 52 -1.03 -0.90 -16.47
N MET A 53 -2.19 -0.68 -15.84
CA MET A 53 -3.00 0.51 -16.11
C MET A 53 -2.24 1.80 -15.82
N LYS A 54 -1.47 1.86 -14.72
CA LYS A 54 -0.58 2.98 -14.39
C LYS A 54 0.52 3.20 -15.43
N ILE A 55 1.10 2.14 -15.99
CA ILE A 55 2.13 2.27 -17.05
C ILE A 55 1.54 2.81 -18.35
N ILE A 56 0.32 2.42 -18.71
CA ILE A 56 -0.29 2.75 -20.01
C ILE A 56 -0.97 4.13 -19.99
N HIS A 57 -1.59 4.51 -18.87
CA HIS A 57 -2.46 5.70 -18.78
C HIS A 57 -1.91 6.83 -17.89
N GLU A 58 -0.84 6.59 -17.12
CA GLU A 58 -0.13 7.62 -16.34
C GLU A 58 1.33 7.71 -16.81
N ASP A 59 2.09 8.70 -16.32
CA ASP A 59 3.52 8.92 -16.63
C ASP A 59 4.46 7.82 -16.07
N GLY A 60 3.95 6.63 -15.79
CA GLY A 60 4.70 5.49 -15.25
C GLY A 60 5.01 5.61 -13.76
N PHE A 61 6.13 5.03 -13.33
CA PHE A 61 6.56 5.03 -11.92
C PHE A 61 7.53 6.17 -11.64
N SER A 62 7.20 6.99 -10.64
CA SER A 62 8.08 8.06 -10.17
C SER A 62 9.31 7.52 -9.44
N GLY A 63 10.34 8.36 -9.29
CA GLY A 63 11.52 8.00 -8.49
C GLY A 63 11.20 7.68 -7.03
N ASP A 64 10.14 8.25 -6.47
CA ASP A 64 9.69 7.96 -5.10
C ASP A 64 8.90 6.65 -5.03
N ASP A 65 8.10 6.31 -6.04
CA ASP A 65 7.48 4.98 -6.16
C ASP A 65 8.56 3.88 -6.14
N VAL A 66 9.66 4.08 -6.90
CA VAL A 66 10.77 3.12 -6.95
C VAL A 66 11.41 2.94 -5.57
N LYS A 67 11.61 4.02 -4.79
CA LYS A 67 12.16 3.92 -3.43
C LYS A 67 11.22 3.13 -2.51
N GLN A 68 9.91 3.28 -2.67
CA GLN A 68 8.92 2.53 -1.90
C GLN A 68 8.86 1.04 -2.30
N TYR A 69 9.08 0.72 -3.58
CA TYR A 69 9.07 -0.67 -4.04
C TYR A 69 10.35 -1.44 -3.69
N LYS A 70 11.52 -0.78 -3.58
CA LYS A 70 12.78 -1.42 -3.20
C LYS A 70 12.68 -2.35 -1.97
N PRO A 71 12.18 -1.90 -0.79
CA PRO A 71 12.04 -2.78 0.37
C PRO A 71 11.05 -3.93 0.14
N VAL A 72 10.02 -3.73 -0.68
CA VAL A 72 9.06 -4.79 -1.04
C VAL A 72 9.74 -5.87 -1.86
N VAL A 73 10.59 -5.51 -2.82
CA VAL A 73 11.38 -6.46 -3.61
C VAL A 73 12.32 -7.26 -2.71
N TYR A 74 13.06 -6.60 -1.83
CA TYR A 74 13.95 -7.30 -0.89
C TYR A 74 13.18 -8.27 0.03
N SER A 75 12.06 -7.82 0.58
CA SER A 75 11.17 -8.64 1.40
C SER A 75 10.72 -9.89 0.63
N ASN A 76 10.23 -9.73 -0.60
CA ASN A 76 9.72 -10.84 -1.40
C ASN A 76 10.82 -11.83 -1.78
N THR A 77 12.02 -11.35 -2.14
CA THR A 77 13.16 -12.22 -2.47
C THR A 77 13.57 -13.06 -1.26
N ILE A 78 13.66 -12.44 -0.07
CA ILE A 78 14.02 -13.13 1.16
C ILE A 78 12.94 -14.14 1.56
N GLN A 79 11.66 -13.78 1.48
CA GLN A 79 10.55 -14.71 1.75
C GLN A 79 10.56 -15.90 0.81
N SER A 80 10.78 -15.66 -0.49
CA SER A 80 10.85 -16.70 -1.52
C SER A 80 12.00 -17.66 -1.24
N LEU A 81 13.18 -17.14 -0.91
CA LEU A 81 14.33 -17.96 -0.52
C LEU A 81 14.03 -18.79 0.74
N ALA A 82 13.43 -18.19 1.78
CA ALA A 82 13.05 -18.89 3.00
C ALA A 82 11.97 -19.96 2.74
N ALA A 83 11.07 -19.76 1.78
CA ALA A 83 10.09 -20.76 1.38
C ALA A 83 10.76 -21.96 0.69
N ILE A 84 11.70 -21.71 -0.24
CA ILE A 84 12.46 -22.77 -0.92
C ILE A 84 13.26 -23.60 0.09
N VAL A 85 14.00 -22.94 0.98
CA VAL A 85 14.82 -23.59 2.01
C VAL A 85 13.98 -24.48 2.93
N ARG A 86 12.79 -24.04 3.33
CA ARG A 86 11.85 -24.86 4.12
C ARG A 86 11.26 -26.02 3.31
N ALA A 87 11.00 -25.81 2.03
CA ALA A 87 10.52 -26.86 1.14
C ALA A 87 11.58 -27.95 0.91
N MET A 88 12.86 -27.58 0.79
CA MET A 88 13.96 -28.54 0.68
C MET A 88 14.03 -29.47 1.90
N ASP A 89 13.84 -28.95 3.10
CA ASP A 89 13.78 -29.72 4.34
C ASP A 89 12.58 -30.68 4.35
N THR A 90 11.41 -30.18 3.94
CA THR A 90 10.18 -30.97 3.85
C THR A 90 10.30 -32.11 2.84
N LEU A 91 11.02 -31.87 1.73
CA LEU A 91 11.26 -32.85 0.67
C LEU A 91 12.48 -33.75 0.94
N GLY A 92 13.22 -33.53 2.05
CA GLY A 92 14.42 -34.29 2.39
C GLY A 92 15.58 -34.12 1.40
N LEU A 93 15.65 -32.98 0.69
CA LEU A 93 16.70 -32.71 -0.28
C LEU A 93 17.97 -32.23 0.44
N GLU A 94 19.06 -32.98 0.29
CA GLU A 94 20.36 -32.57 0.82
C GLU A 94 20.96 -31.43 -0.01
N TYR A 95 21.59 -30.47 0.67
CA TYR A 95 22.41 -29.47 0.01
C TYR A 95 23.64 -30.14 -0.59
N GLY A 96 23.96 -29.82 -1.84
CA GLY A 96 25.20 -30.29 -2.49
C GLY A 96 26.47 -29.84 -1.78
N ASP A 97 26.39 -28.82 -0.93
CA ASP A 97 27.47 -28.30 -0.11
C ASP A 97 27.04 -28.27 1.36
N LYS A 98 27.76 -29.01 2.20
CA LYS A 98 27.41 -29.23 3.61
C LYS A 98 27.64 -27.97 4.46
N GLU A 99 28.46 -27.02 4.00
CA GLU A 99 28.68 -25.75 4.68
C GLU A 99 27.48 -24.80 4.57
N ARG A 100 26.48 -25.14 3.74
CA ARG A 100 25.26 -24.35 3.54
C ARG A 100 24.16 -24.68 4.55
N LYS A 101 24.29 -25.77 5.31
CA LYS A 101 23.31 -26.17 6.34
C LYS A 101 23.10 -25.12 7.45
N PRO A 102 24.13 -24.42 7.97
CA PRO A 102 23.93 -23.34 8.94
C PRO A 102 23.14 -22.14 8.38
N TRP A 103 23.25 -21.88 7.08
CA TRP A 103 22.53 -20.78 6.41
C TRP A 103 21.03 -21.05 6.34
N GLN A 104 20.59 -22.31 6.30
CA GLN A 104 19.17 -22.68 6.38
C GLN A 104 18.52 -22.14 7.67
N VAL A 105 19.17 -22.36 8.82
CA VAL A 105 18.66 -21.92 10.13
C VAL A 105 18.72 -20.39 10.24
N ALA A 106 19.80 -19.77 9.75
CA ALA A 106 19.94 -18.33 9.76
C ALA A 106 18.87 -17.62 8.91
N VAL A 107 18.57 -18.15 7.72
CA VAL A 107 17.54 -17.61 6.83
C VAL A 107 16.14 -17.84 7.42
N ALA A 108 15.86 -19.03 7.96
CA ALA A 108 14.54 -19.34 8.53
C ALA A 108 14.21 -18.49 9.78
N THR A 109 15.15 -18.35 10.71
CA THR A 109 14.91 -17.72 12.02
C THR A 109 15.07 -16.19 11.97
N ARG A 110 16.10 -15.70 11.27
CA ARG A 110 16.51 -14.29 11.34
C ARG A 110 15.77 -13.41 10.32
N CYS A 111 15.37 -13.97 9.18
CA CYS A 111 14.58 -13.24 8.19
C CYS A 111 13.14 -12.99 8.67
N PHE A 112 12.54 -13.92 9.41
CA PHE A 112 11.19 -13.72 9.96
C PHE A 112 11.14 -12.50 10.91
N ALA A 113 12.17 -12.32 11.74
CA ALA A 113 12.30 -11.15 12.63
C ALA A 113 12.50 -9.82 11.89
N LEU A 114 13.31 -9.80 10.83
CA LEU A 114 13.55 -8.60 10.01
C LEU A 114 12.33 -8.21 9.16
N LEU A 115 11.56 -9.20 8.69
CA LEU A 115 10.34 -8.93 7.94
C LEU A 115 9.16 -8.53 8.82
N SER A 116 9.08 -9.02 10.06
CA SER A 116 8.02 -8.65 11.01
C SER A 116 8.12 -7.17 11.43
N THR A 117 9.33 -6.61 11.48
CA THR A 117 9.58 -5.20 11.78
C THR A 117 9.36 -4.27 10.57
N HIS A 118 9.47 -4.77 9.34
CA HIS A 118 9.21 -4.00 8.11
C HIS A 118 7.75 -4.06 7.62
N SER A 119 7.05 -5.19 7.80
CA SER A 119 5.67 -5.36 7.35
C SER A 119 4.68 -4.48 8.14
N THR A 120 4.94 -4.27 9.44
CA THR A 120 4.14 -3.37 10.29
C THR A 120 4.23 -1.90 9.88
N LYS A 121 5.30 -1.46 9.21
CA LYS A 121 5.40 -0.11 8.64
C LYS A 121 4.85 -0.02 7.21
N ALA A 122 5.01 -1.06 6.39
CA ALA A 122 4.54 -1.05 5.01
C ALA A 122 3.01 -1.16 4.89
N HIS A 123 2.33 -1.86 5.82
CA HIS A 123 0.87 -1.96 5.78
C HIS A 123 0.16 -0.70 6.29
N VAL A 124 0.81 0.10 7.15
CA VAL A 124 0.25 1.35 7.69
C VAL A 124 0.42 2.53 6.72
N GLN A 125 1.41 2.51 5.82
CA GLN A 125 1.65 3.62 4.89
C GLN A 125 0.80 3.56 3.61
N GLY A 126 -0.02 2.52 3.42
CA GLY A 126 -0.75 2.25 2.17
C GLY A 126 -2.27 2.37 2.24
N ARG A 127 -2.87 2.88 3.32
CA ARG A 127 -4.34 3.00 3.40
C ARG A 127 -4.87 3.96 4.48
N CYS A 128 -4.35 5.18 4.54
CA CYS A 128 -4.98 6.24 5.34
C CYS A 128 -5.04 7.53 4.52
N ASP A 129 -5.94 7.54 3.53
CA ASP A 129 -6.51 8.79 3.07
C ASP A 129 -7.37 9.34 4.22
N LYS A 130 -7.04 10.53 4.72
CA LYS A 130 -7.67 11.16 5.90
C LYS A 130 -9.14 11.60 5.64
N ARG A 131 -9.78 11.10 4.58
CA ARG A 131 -11.07 11.60 4.10
C ARG A 131 -12.21 10.57 4.09
N THR A 132 -11.95 9.28 4.32
CA THR A 132 -13.01 8.27 4.40
C THR A 132 -12.81 7.35 5.60
N HIS A 133 -13.54 7.62 6.68
CA HIS A 133 -13.70 6.76 7.86
C HIS A 133 -14.44 5.46 7.51
N THR A 134 -13.81 4.56 6.78
CA THR A 134 -14.30 3.19 6.64
C THR A 134 -13.14 2.23 6.78
N CYS A 135 -12.95 1.75 8.01
CA CYS A 135 -12.14 0.59 8.32
C CYS A 135 -12.93 -0.65 7.86
N THR A 136 -12.38 -1.44 6.95
CA THR A 136 -12.90 -2.78 6.64
C THR A 136 -11.78 -3.78 6.82
N CYS A 137 -12.05 -4.74 7.71
CA CYS A 137 -11.18 -5.85 8.09
C CYS A 137 -10.77 -6.73 6.91
#